data_AF-A0A7S2Z7T5-F1
#
_entry.id   AF-A0A7S2Z7T5-F1
#
_cell.length_a   1.000
_cell.length_b   1.000
_cell.length_c   1.000
_cell.angle_alpha   90.00
_cell.angle_beta   90.00
_cell.angle_gamma   90.00
#
_symmetry.space_group_name_H-M   'P 1'
#
loop_
_entity.id
_entity.type
_entity.pdbx_description
1 polymer ?
#
loop_
_entity_poly.entity_id
_entity_poly.type
_entity_poly.pdbx_seq_one_letter_code
_entity_poly.pdbx_strand_id
1 'polypeptide(L)'
;RGSRAGRPRDVDRELIRLRRLHLLRETRRTDTEGVRVHFGSNDYLGLARRPRQHHLRRAHHAAQDHRGSILVAGYTTFHERLEEKLLELKGFAAGPAEAV
;
A
#
# COMPACT_ATOMS: atom_id res chain seq x y z
N ARG A 1 17.65 18.28 -24.00
CA ARG A 1 16.33 18.55 -24.62
C ARG A 1 15.66 17.20 -24.89
N GLY A 2 14.85 16.70 -23.95
CA GLY A 2 14.22 15.39 -24.05
C GLY A 2 13.01 15.44 -24.98
N SER A 3 13.06 14.68 -26.07
CA SER A 3 11.94 14.45 -26.97
C SER A 3 10.75 13.90 -26.19
N ARG A 4 9.66 14.67 -26.11
CA ARG A 4 8.35 14.14 -25.70
C ARG A 4 7.90 13.21 -26.81
N ALA A 5 8.13 11.91 -26.65
CA ALA A 5 7.48 10.88 -27.46
C ALA A 5 5.99 11.21 -27.51
N GLY A 6 5.49 11.51 -28.72
CA GLY A 6 4.09 11.89 -28.92
C GLY A 6 3.19 10.80 -28.37
N ARG A 7 2.20 11.18 -27.56
CA ARG A 7 1.22 10.21 -27.07
C ARG A 7 0.56 9.54 -28.28
N PRO A 8 0.31 8.23 -28.24
CA PRO A 8 -0.44 7.55 -29.28
C PRO A 8 -1.79 8.25 -29.45
N ARG A 9 -2.19 8.54 -30.69
CA ARG A 9 -3.44 9.27 -31.00
C ARG A 9 -4.68 8.66 -30.38
N ASP A 10 -4.66 7.34 -30.13
CA ASP A 10 -5.76 6.61 -29.51
C ASP A 10 -5.91 6.91 -28.01
N VAL A 11 -4.80 7.20 -27.31
CA VAL A 11 -4.83 7.62 -25.90
C VAL A 11 -5.51 8.99 -25.79
N ASP A 12 -5.21 9.91 -26.69
CA ASP A 12 -5.80 11.25 -26.67
C ASP A 12 -7.30 11.20 -26.97
N ARG A 13 -7.75 10.31 -27.88
CA ARG A 13 -9.17 10.07 -28.13
C ARG A 13 -9.89 9.51 -26.90
N GLU A 14 -9.29 8.54 -26.23
CA GLU A 14 -9.88 7.94 -25.03
C GLU A 14 -9.94 8.93 -23.86
N LEU A 15 -8.91 9.76 -23.68
CA LEU A 15 -8.92 10.82 -22.67
C LEU A 15 -10.03 11.85 -22.94
N ILE A 16 -10.24 12.25 -24.20
CA ILE A 16 -11.34 13.14 -24.59
C ILE A 16 -12.69 12.48 -24.29
N ARG A 17 -12.84 11.19 -24.59
CA ARG A 17 -14.06 10.41 -24.30
C ARG A 17 -14.35 10.38 -22.79
N LEU A 18 -13.36 10.01 -21.97
CA LEU A 18 -13.49 9.95 -20.51
C LEU A 18 -13.81 11.32 -19.91
N ARG A 19 -13.22 12.40 -20.45
CA ARG A 19 -13.51 13.77 -20.01
C ARG A 19 -14.96 14.16 -20.34
N ARG A 20 -15.45 13.87 -21.56
CA ARG A 20 -16.84 14.13 -21.95
C ARG A 20 -17.84 13.35 -21.10
N LEU A 21 -17.50 12.12 -20.74
CA LEU A 21 -18.34 11.26 -19.90
C LEU A 21 -18.21 11.53 -18.39
N HIS A 22 -17.39 12.51 -17.97
CA HIS A 22 -17.12 12.79 -16.55
C HIS A 22 -16.55 11.58 -15.77
N LEU A 23 -15.87 10.67 -16.48
CA LEU A 23 -15.21 9.49 -15.92
C LEU A 23 -13.71 9.69 -15.71
N LEU A 24 -13.17 10.80 -16.21
CA LEU A 24 -11.78 11.16 -16.00
C LEU A 24 -11.53 11.39 -14.50
N ARG A 25 -10.58 10.65 -13.94
CA ARG A 25 -10.18 10.77 -12.54
C ARG A 25 -8.96 11.68 -12.43
N GLU A 26 -9.06 12.68 -11.56
CA GLU A 26 -7.95 13.55 -11.22
C GLU A 26 -7.57 13.31 -9.76
N THR A 27 -6.31 12.96 -9.52
CA THR A 27 -5.79 12.76 -8.16
C THR A 27 -5.48 14.11 -7.54
N ARG A 28 -6.13 14.41 -6.41
CA ARG A 28 -5.80 15.59 -5.60
C ARG A 28 -4.77 15.25 -4.55
N ARG A 29 -3.77 16.12 -4.42
CA ARG A 29 -2.78 16.04 -3.34
C ARG A 29 -3.35 16.70 -2.10
N THR A 30 -3.37 15.96 -1.00
CA THR A 30 -3.99 16.38 0.26
C THR A 30 -3.03 17.11 1.20
N ASP A 31 -1.72 17.07 0.92
CA ASP A 31 -0.66 17.70 1.69
C ASP A 31 -0.51 19.22 1.44
N THR A 32 -0.98 19.70 0.28
CA THR A 32 -0.76 21.09 -0.16
C THR A 32 -1.88 22.08 0.18
N GLU A 33 -3.09 21.62 0.51
CA GLU A 33 -4.29 22.49 0.57
C GLU A 33 -4.93 22.64 1.96
N GLY A 34 -4.21 22.28 3.05
CA GLY A 34 -4.72 22.51 4.40
C GLY A 34 -5.98 21.70 4.77
N VAL A 35 -6.27 20.62 4.03
CA VAL A 35 -7.36 19.68 4.34
C VAL A 35 -7.02 18.97 5.65
N ARG A 36 -7.55 19.50 6.75
CA ARG A 36 -7.28 19.01 8.11
C ARG A 36 -8.03 17.72 8.45
N VAL A 37 -9.10 17.40 7.71
CA VAL A 37 -9.98 16.25 7.99
C VAL A 37 -10.27 15.48 6.69
N HIS A 38 -9.96 14.18 6.68
CA HIS A 38 -10.14 13.29 5.53
C HIS A 38 -11.28 12.30 5.77
N PHE A 39 -12.48 12.62 5.28
CA PHE A 39 -13.64 11.73 5.37
C PHE A 39 -13.67 10.64 4.30
N GLY A 40 -12.88 10.78 3.23
CA GLY A 40 -12.73 9.76 2.17
C GLY A 40 -11.58 8.78 2.42
N SER A 41 -11.02 8.75 3.62
CA SER A 41 -9.93 7.84 3.96
C SER A 41 -10.47 6.46 4.37
N ASN A 42 -9.76 5.40 3.99
CA ASN A 42 -10.01 4.05 4.49
C ASN A 42 -9.35 3.80 5.87
N ASP A 43 -8.67 4.79 6.45
CA ASP A 43 -8.13 4.71 7.81
C ASP A 43 -9.20 4.99 8.86
N TYR A 44 -10.17 4.08 8.97
CA TYR A 44 -11.33 4.22 9.86
C TYR A 44 -10.98 4.39 11.33
N LEU A 45 -9.86 3.80 11.76
CA LEU A 45 -9.42 3.77 13.15
C LEU A 45 -8.24 4.70 13.43
N GLY A 46 -7.79 5.50 12.44
CA GLY A 46 -6.66 6.41 12.60
C GLY A 46 -5.32 5.70 12.86
N LEU A 47 -5.17 4.42 12.49
CA LEU A 47 -4.00 3.61 12.80
C LEU A 47 -2.76 4.02 12.00
N ALA A 48 -2.94 4.72 10.87
CA ALA A 48 -1.82 5.21 10.06
C ALA A 48 -1.03 6.32 10.78
N ARG A 49 -1.70 7.11 11.63
CA ARG A 49 -1.09 8.23 12.38
C ARG A 49 -0.66 7.86 13.80
N ARG A 50 -1.02 6.67 14.28
CA ARG A 50 -0.68 6.23 15.64
C ARG A 50 0.84 6.13 15.79
N PRO A 51 1.48 6.84 16.74
CA PRO A 51 2.91 6.77 16.93
C PRO A 51 3.31 5.35 17.33
N ARG A 52 3.98 4.64 16.41
CA ARG A 52 4.55 3.31 16.65
C ARG A 52 5.88 3.47 17.38
N GLN A 53 5.81 3.70 18.69
CA GLN A 53 6.97 3.99 19.55
C GLN A 53 8.08 2.91 19.47
N HIS A 54 7.79 1.69 19.03
CA HIS A 54 8.76 0.57 19.05
C HIS A 54 9.10 -0.08 17.69
N HIS A 55 8.36 0.19 16.61
CA HIS A 55 8.50 -0.60 15.35
C HIS A 55 9.19 0.15 14.20
N LEU A 56 9.18 1.48 14.19
CA LEU A 56 9.71 2.26 13.06
C LEU A 56 11.24 2.16 12.96
N ARG A 57 11.96 2.07 14.08
CA ARG A 57 13.44 1.94 14.07
C ARG A 57 13.92 0.60 13.48
N ARG A 58 13.25 -0.51 13.78
CA ARG A 58 13.61 -1.83 13.22
C ARG A 58 13.17 -1.99 11.76
N ALA A 59 12.00 -1.45 11.40
CA ALA A 59 11.52 -1.47 10.02
C ALA A 59 12.38 -0.61 9.09
N HIS A 60 12.89 0.55 9.54
CA HIS A 60 13.75 1.39 8.70
C HIS A 60 15.10 0.74 8.39
N HIS A 61 15.72 0.04 9.34
CA HIS A 61 16.97 -0.68 9.09
C HIS A 61 16.78 -1.94 8.25
N ALA A 62 15.66 -2.64 8.39
CA ALA A 62 15.39 -3.84 7.59
C ALA A 62 14.83 -3.52 6.19
N ALA A 63 13.98 -2.50 6.03
CA ALA A 63 13.28 -2.23 4.77
C ALA A 63 14.15 -1.61 3.67
N GLN A 64 15.33 -1.06 4.00
CA GLN A 64 16.23 -0.51 2.98
C GLN A 64 16.93 -1.60 2.13
N ASP A 65 16.97 -2.85 2.62
CA ASP A 65 17.83 -3.89 2.07
C ASP A 65 17.10 -5.01 1.29
N HIS A 66 15.77 -5.13 1.41
CA HIS A 66 15.05 -6.27 0.84
C HIS A 66 14.34 -5.87 -0.46
N ARG A 67 15.12 -5.79 -1.55
CA ARG A 67 14.64 -5.45 -2.90
C ARG A 67 14.31 -6.67 -3.77
N GLY A 68 14.39 -7.88 -3.21
CA GLY A 68 14.13 -9.14 -3.93
C GLY A 68 12.67 -9.58 -3.85
N SER A 69 12.24 -10.44 -4.77
CA SER A 69 10.97 -11.17 -4.61
C SER A 69 11.04 -12.09 -3.39
N ILE A 70 9.88 -12.42 -2.82
CA ILE A 70 9.73 -13.31 -1.65
C ILE A 70 10.58 -14.59 -1.80
N LEU A 71 10.51 -15.23 -2.97
CA LEU A 71 11.19 -16.50 -3.26
C LEU A 71 12.69 -16.40 -3.51
N VAL A 72 13.23 -15.19 -3.71
CA VAL A 72 14.64 -15.00 -4.03
C VAL A 72 15.41 -14.46 -2.83
N ALA A 73 14.99 -13.32 -2.29
CA ALA A 73 15.67 -12.67 -1.16
C ALA A 73 14.77 -11.68 -0.39
N GLY A 74 13.46 -11.66 -0.71
CA GLY A 74 12.51 -10.71 -0.15
C GLY A 74 11.79 -11.20 1.09
N TYR A 75 11.81 -12.51 1.37
CA TYR A 75 11.16 -13.06 2.55
C TYR A 75 12.02 -12.86 3.79
N THR A 76 11.39 -12.37 4.85
CA THR A 76 12.09 -12.01 6.10
C THR A 76 11.28 -12.47 7.30
N THR A 77 11.92 -12.50 8.47
CA THR A 77 11.24 -12.80 9.74
C THR A 77 10.11 -11.83 10.09
N PHE A 78 10.04 -10.65 9.45
CA PHE A 78 8.89 -9.76 9.59
C PHE A 78 7.66 -10.24 8.81
N HIS A 79 7.87 -10.89 7.66
CA HIS A 79 6.78 -11.47 6.88
C HIS A 79 6.18 -12.66 7.63
N GLU A 80 7.04 -13.60 8.05
CA GLU A 80 6.64 -14.78 8.84
C GLU A 80 5.82 -14.40 10.08
N ARG A 81 6.36 -13.49 10.92
CA ARG A 81 5.66 -13.04 12.13
C ARG A 81 4.35 -12.29 11.84
N LEU A 82 4.26 -11.59 10.71
CA LEU A 82 3.02 -10.92 10.32
C LEU A 82 1.98 -11.96 9.92
N GLU A 83 2.37 -12.96 9.14
CA GLU A 83 1.50 -14.05 8.69
C GLU A 83 0.98 -14.87 9.87
N GLU A 84 1.83 -15.27 10.81
CA GLU A 84 1.44 -15.96 12.05
C GLU A 84 0.39 -15.16 12.84
N LYS A 85 0.64 -13.86 13.07
CA LYS A 85 -0.31 -12.99 13.79
C LYS A 85 -1.63 -12.81 13.05
N LEU A 86 -1.60 -12.82 11.72
CA LEU A 86 -2.81 -12.76 10.91
C LEU A 86 -3.61 -14.07 11.00
N LEU A 87 -2.94 -15.22 11.08
CA LEU A 87 -3.60 -16.50 11.32
C LEU A 87 -4.25 -16.54 12.71
N GLU A 88 -3.53 -16.11 13.74
CA GLU A 88 -4.05 -15.96 15.11
C GLU A 88 -5.26 -15.04 15.14
N LEU A 89 -5.15 -13.83 14.57
CA LEU A 89 -6.24 -12.84 14.54
C LEU A 89 -7.49 -13.36 13.83
N LYS A 90 -7.33 -14.17 12.78
CA LYS A 90 -8.43 -14.75 12.01
C LYS A 90 -8.97 -16.06 12.62
N GLY A 91 -8.36 -16.58 13.68
CA GLY A 91 -8.73 -17.87 14.26
C GLY A 91 -8.32 -19.09 13.42
N PHE A 92 -7.36 -18.93 12.50
CA PHE A 92 -6.78 -20.02 11.70
C PHE A 92 -5.48 -20.56 12.29
N ALA A 93 -5.04 -20.06 13.46
CA ALA A 93 -3.94 -20.67 14.17
C ALA A 93 -4.32 -22.12 14.45
N ALA A 94 -3.55 -23.06 13.91
CA ALA A 94 -3.67 -24.46 14.28
C ALA A 94 -3.50 -24.53 15.81
N GLY A 95 -4.57 -24.87 16.53
CA GLY A 95 -4.40 -25.48 17.84
C GLY A 95 -3.48 -26.68 17.69
N PRO A 96 -2.77 -27.10 18.74
CA PRO A 96 -2.03 -28.36 18.69
C PRO A 96 -2.99 -29.41 18.13
N ALA A 97 -2.60 -30.09 17.05
CA ALA A 97 -3.36 -31.22 16.54
C ALA A 97 -3.54 -32.15 17.74
N GLU A 98 -4.76 -32.25 18.27
CA GLU A 98 -5.06 -33.27 19.27
C GLU A 98 -4.73 -34.59 18.59
N ALA A 99 -3.69 -35.23 19.10
CA ALA A 99 -3.31 -36.58 18.74
C ALA A 99 -4.47 -37.50 19.14
N VAL A 100 -5.27 -37.88 18.14
CA VAL A 100 -6.22 -39.00 18.22
C VAL A 100 -5.60 -40.19 17.50
#